data_AF-A0A800KT99-F1
#
_entry.id   AF-A0A800KT99-F1
#
_cell.length_a   1.000
_cell.length_b   1.000
_cell.length_c   1.000
_cell.angle_alpha   90.00
_cell.angle_beta   90.00
_cell.angle_gamma   90.00
#
_symmetry.space_group_name_H-M   'P 1'
#
loop_
_entity.id
_entity.type
_entity.pdbx_description
1 polymer ?
#
loop_
_entity_poly.entity_id
_entity_poly.type
_entity_poly.pdbx_seq_one_letter_code
_entity_poly.pdbx_strand_id
1 'polypeptide(L)'
;MKYLGFIWLVMSGYVMAEDVYYCSDNNSAGLLKNEEGQYKQANFHAKKFKMKLQGDGNIVIADPGIGRDALFICSAVSPDLQDESPEYKHHKSCVKEHYTGHHFNFNVDNGRYVWLKGSGYVFNTNAVVLSIGTCTKF
;
A
#
# COMPACT_ATOMS: atom_id res chain seq x y z
N MET A 1 16.40 15.60 -44.94
CA MET A 1 16.32 15.33 -43.48
C MET A 1 15.01 15.88 -42.91
N LYS A 2 13.86 15.26 -43.20
CA LYS A 2 12.52 15.74 -42.76
C LYS A 2 11.83 14.81 -41.75
N TYR A 3 12.48 13.71 -41.37
CA TYR A 3 11.90 12.70 -40.48
C TYR A 3 12.47 12.72 -39.05
N LEU A 4 13.48 13.55 -38.78
CA LEU A 4 14.11 13.60 -37.45
C LEU A 4 13.19 14.20 -36.38
N GLY A 5 12.34 15.16 -36.73
CA GLY A 5 11.40 15.78 -35.78
C GLY A 5 10.25 14.85 -35.38
N PHE A 6 9.85 13.94 -36.26
CA PHE A 6 8.77 12.99 -35.98
C PHE A 6 9.22 11.88 -35.00
N ILE A 7 10.47 11.44 -35.08
CA ILE A 7 11.03 10.40 -34.19
C ILE A 7 11.12 10.89 -32.74
N TRP A 8 11.35 12.19 -32.52
CA TRP A 8 11.42 12.77 -31.17
C TRP A 8 10.05 12.84 -30.46
N LEU A 9 8.97 13.02 -31.22
CA LEU A 9 7.60 13.09 -30.70
C LEU A 9 7.05 11.73 -30.24
N VAL A 10 7.56 10.62 -30.79
CA VAL A 10 7.15 9.27 -30.37
C VAL A 10 7.88 8.82 -29.09
N MET A 11 9.06 9.38 -28.81
CA MET A 11 9.86 9.04 -27.63
C MET A 11 9.44 9.80 -26.36
N SER A 12 8.63 10.86 -26.46
CA SER A 12 8.07 11.58 -25.30
C SER A 12 6.86 10.89 -24.66
N GLY A 13 6.45 9.72 -25.18
CA GLY A 13 5.24 9.01 -24.78
C GLY A 13 5.40 8.01 -23.63
N TYR A 14 6.61 7.77 -23.10
CA TYR A 14 6.77 7.01 -21.86
C TYR A 14 6.46 7.93 -20.66
N VAL A 15 5.23 8.43 -20.62
CA VAL A 15 4.62 8.82 -19.35
C VAL A 15 4.51 7.51 -18.58
N MET A 16 5.42 7.29 -17.63
CA MET A 16 5.35 6.20 -16.66
C MET A 16 4.04 6.40 -15.91
N ALA A 17 2.97 5.78 -16.40
CA ALA A 17 1.62 5.97 -15.91
C ALA A 17 1.58 5.43 -14.47
N GLU A 18 1.63 6.34 -13.50
CA GLU A 18 1.30 6.01 -12.11
C GLU A 18 -0.15 5.57 -12.09
N ASP A 19 -0.40 4.33 -11.67
CA ASP A 19 -1.76 3.83 -11.52
C ASP A 19 -2.33 4.38 -10.21
N VAL A 20 -3.38 5.20 -10.33
CA VAL A 20 -4.04 5.84 -9.18
C VAL A 20 -5.23 5.01 -8.74
N TYR A 21 -5.29 4.75 -7.45
CA TYR A 21 -6.36 3.99 -6.81
C TYR A 21 -7.02 4.81 -5.69
N TYR A 22 -8.34 4.66 -5.58
CA TYR A 22 -9.12 5.12 -4.43
C TYR A 22 -9.52 3.93 -3.58
N CYS A 23 -9.03 3.90 -2.35
CA CYS A 23 -9.19 2.79 -1.43
C CYS A 23 -10.17 3.14 -0.30
N SER A 24 -10.93 2.14 0.14
CA SER A 24 -11.84 2.25 1.28
C SER A 24 -11.70 1.01 2.15
N ASP A 25 -11.65 1.21 3.47
CA ASP A 25 -11.79 0.12 4.43
C ASP A 25 -13.22 -0.44 4.32
N ASN A 26 -13.33 -1.77 4.27
CA ASN A 26 -14.60 -2.48 4.44
C ASN A 26 -14.81 -2.84 5.91
N ASN A 27 -13.72 -3.18 6.61
CA ASN A 27 -13.72 -3.46 8.04
C ASN A 27 -12.38 -3.04 8.65
N SER A 28 -12.41 -2.51 9.86
CA SER A 28 -11.22 -2.14 10.62
C SER A 28 -11.41 -2.47 12.10
N ALA A 29 -10.49 -3.26 12.64
CA ALA A 29 -10.53 -3.71 14.02
C ALA A 29 -9.12 -3.79 14.59
N GLY A 30 -9.00 -3.85 15.91
CA GLY A 30 -7.69 -3.99 16.51
C GLY A 30 -7.70 -3.90 18.02
N LEU A 31 -6.59 -3.44 18.56
CA LEU A 31 -6.31 -3.36 19.98
C LEU A 31 -5.89 -1.95 20.37
N LEU A 32 -6.38 -1.48 21.51
CA LEU A 32 -5.95 -0.24 22.16
C LEU A 32 -5.32 -0.56 23.53
N LYS A 33 -4.17 0.05 23.79
CA LYS A 33 -3.47 -0.03 25.08
C LYS A 33 -4.17 0.91 26.07
N ASN A 34 -4.58 0.38 27.23
CA ASN A 34 -5.13 1.16 28.33
C ASN A 34 -4.03 1.81 29.18
N GLU A 35 -4.42 2.60 30.19
CA GLU A 35 -3.49 3.27 31.11
C GLU A 35 -2.64 2.28 31.94
N GLU A 36 -3.15 1.06 32.16
CA GLU A 36 -2.45 -0.04 32.86
C GLU A 36 -1.46 -0.78 31.94
N GLY A 37 -1.40 -0.41 30.66
CA GLY A 37 -0.53 -0.99 29.66
C GLY A 37 -1.02 -2.30 29.03
N GLN A 38 -2.24 -2.73 29.33
CA GLN A 38 -2.90 -3.88 28.75
C GLN A 38 -3.62 -3.52 27.45
N TYR A 39 -3.63 -4.44 26.48
CA TYR A 39 -4.36 -4.27 25.24
C TYR A 39 -5.80 -4.77 25.35
N LYS A 40 -6.77 -3.95 24.93
CA LYS A 40 -8.19 -4.32 24.82
C LYS A 40 -8.65 -4.18 23.39
N GLN A 41 -9.59 -5.04 22.98
CA GLN A 41 -10.19 -4.95 21.66
C GLN A 41 -10.89 -3.60 21.47
N ALA A 42 -10.68 -3.01 20.30
CA ALA A 42 -11.29 -1.76 19.91
C ALA A 42 -11.74 -1.82 18.45
N ASN A 43 -12.84 -1.14 18.17
CA ASN A 43 -13.31 -0.92 16.82
C ASN A 43 -12.71 0.39 16.30
N PHE A 44 -12.28 0.39 15.04
CA PHE A 44 -11.72 1.56 14.39
C PHE A 44 -12.65 2.01 13.26
N HIS A 45 -12.73 3.32 13.04
CA HIS A 45 -13.51 3.83 11.93
C HIS A 45 -12.85 3.49 10.60
N ALA A 46 -13.65 2.95 9.68
CA ALA A 46 -13.26 2.74 8.30
C ALA A 46 -12.81 4.05 7.64
N LYS A 47 -11.68 4.01 6.94
CA LYS A 47 -11.09 5.16 6.26
C LYS A 47 -11.15 5.02 4.76
N LYS A 48 -11.02 6.16 4.09
CA LYS A 48 -10.79 6.26 2.66
C LYS A 48 -9.49 7.00 2.42
N PHE A 49 -8.71 6.53 1.46
CA PHE A 49 -7.40 7.11 1.14
C PHE A 49 -7.07 6.92 -0.34
N LYS A 50 -6.10 7.70 -0.80
CA LYS A 50 -5.58 7.60 -2.17
C LYS A 50 -4.29 6.80 -2.14
N MET A 51 -4.16 5.89 -3.10
CA MET A 51 -2.97 5.09 -3.30
C MET A 51 -2.47 5.28 -4.74
N LYS A 52 -1.16 5.28 -4.92
CA LYS A 52 -0.52 5.25 -6.23
C LYS A 52 0.40 4.04 -6.31
N LEU A 53 0.25 3.25 -7.36
CA LEU A 53 1.23 2.22 -7.73
C LEU A 53 2.21 2.83 -8.72
N GLN A 54 3.48 2.85 -8.33
CA GLN A 54 4.56 3.42 -9.12
C GLN A 54 5.08 2.41 -10.15
N GLY A 55 5.75 2.89 -11.20
CA GLY A 55 6.31 2.05 -12.25
C GLY A 55 7.41 1.08 -11.79
N ASP A 56 8.03 1.34 -10.62
CA ASP A 56 9.00 0.46 -9.97
C ASP A 56 8.34 -0.62 -9.08
N GLY A 57 7.01 -0.62 -8.99
CA GLY A 57 6.23 -1.56 -8.19
C GLY A 57 6.05 -1.14 -6.72
N ASN A 58 6.61 -0.01 -6.28
CA ASN A 58 6.37 0.56 -4.96
C ASN A 58 5.03 1.29 -4.89
N ILE A 59 4.56 1.53 -3.66
CA ILE A 59 3.27 2.16 -3.42
C ILE A 59 3.45 3.48 -2.67
N VAL A 60 2.72 4.52 -3.06
CA VAL A 60 2.58 5.76 -2.27
C VAL A 60 1.16 5.85 -1.75
N ILE A 61 1.01 6.05 -0.44
CA ILE A 61 -0.30 6.22 0.20
C ILE A 61 -0.41 7.63 0.77
N ALA A 62 -1.46 8.32 0.35
CA ALA A 62 -1.89 9.60 0.92
C ALA A 62 -3.01 9.35 1.93
N ASP A 63 -2.65 9.25 3.22
CA ASP A 63 -3.61 9.13 4.33
C ASP A 63 -3.21 10.12 5.46
N PRO A 64 -4.15 10.95 5.94
CA PRO A 64 -3.88 11.94 6.98
C PRO A 64 -3.27 11.36 8.26
N GLY A 65 -3.47 10.06 8.54
CA GLY A 65 -2.96 9.38 9.72
C GLY A 65 -1.53 8.85 9.60
N ILE A 66 -0.87 8.96 8.43
CA ILE A 66 0.51 8.52 8.21
C ILE A 66 1.40 9.53 7.48
N GLY A 67 0.82 10.48 6.74
CA GLY A 67 1.55 11.46 5.94
C GLY A 67 0.85 11.75 4.60
N ARG A 68 1.22 12.86 3.96
CA ARG A 68 0.63 13.25 2.68
C ARG A 68 1.00 12.32 1.53
N ASP A 69 2.20 11.75 1.56
CA ASP A 69 2.71 10.81 0.55
C ASP A 69 3.67 9.82 1.23
N ALA A 70 3.12 8.87 1.97
CA ALA A 70 3.94 7.85 2.62
C ALA A 70 4.39 6.80 1.60
N LEU A 71 5.70 6.62 1.46
CA LEU A 71 6.29 5.60 0.60
C LEU A 71 6.23 4.23 1.29
N PHE A 72 5.75 3.23 0.54
CA PHE A 72 5.75 1.82 0.89
C PHE A 72 6.65 1.07 -0.09
N ILE A 73 7.73 0.52 0.45
CA ILE A 73 8.70 -0.28 -0.29
C ILE A 73 8.14 -1.69 -0.41
N CYS A 74 7.90 -2.12 -1.64
CA CYS A 74 7.28 -3.41 -1.92
C CYS A 74 8.32 -4.46 -2.26
N SER A 75 8.20 -5.64 -1.67
CA SER A 75 9.00 -6.78 -2.06
C SER A 75 8.36 -7.51 -3.23
N ALA A 76 9.18 -7.87 -4.23
CA ALA A 76 8.77 -8.87 -5.19
C ALA A 76 8.64 -10.22 -4.46
N VAL A 77 7.55 -10.95 -4.73
CA VAL A 77 7.41 -12.34 -4.27
C VAL A 77 8.56 -13.15 -4.91
N SER A 78 9.14 -14.13 -4.20
CA SER A 78 10.24 -14.91 -4.77
C SER A 78 9.80 -15.60 -6.07
N PRO A 79 10.69 -15.75 -7.07
CA PRO A 79 10.36 -16.40 -8.34
C PRO A 79 9.76 -17.80 -8.14
N ASP A 80 10.31 -18.57 -7.19
CA ASP A 80 9.87 -19.92 -6.88
C ASP A 80 8.39 -19.96 -6.43
N LEU A 81 7.96 -18.98 -5.62
CA LEU A 81 6.57 -18.87 -5.17
C LEU A 81 5.62 -18.35 -6.25
N GLN A 82 6.14 -17.60 -7.24
CA GLN A 82 5.34 -17.12 -8.37
C GLN A 82 5.02 -18.24 -9.36
N ASP A 83 5.94 -19.18 -9.58
CA ASP A 83 5.70 -20.35 -10.44
C ASP A 83 4.74 -21.36 -9.81
N GLU A 84 4.79 -21.53 -8.48
CA GLU A 84 3.90 -22.44 -7.76
C GLU A 84 2.48 -21.91 -7.58
N SER A 85 2.30 -20.60 -7.48
CA SER A 85 0.97 -20.00 -7.40
C SER A 85 0.90 -18.66 -8.17
N PRO A 86 0.30 -18.68 -9.37
CA PRO A 86 0.12 -17.49 -10.21
C PRO A 86 -0.63 -16.36 -9.52
N GLU A 87 -1.40 -16.68 -8.47
CA GLU A 87 -2.13 -15.70 -7.68
C GLU A 87 -1.19 -14.68 -7.02
N TYR A 88 0.07 -15.05 -6.72
CA TYR A 88 1.04 -14.16 -6.07
C TYR A 88 1.78 -13.23 -7.04
N LYS A 89 1.67 -13.47 -8.35
CA LYS A 89 2.42 -12.70 -9.36
C LYS A 89 2.13 -11.20 -9.31
N HIS A 90 0.89 -10.84 -9.02
CA HIS A 90 0.45 -9.43 -8.95
C HIS A 90 0.17 -8.97 -7.52
N HIS A 91 0.49 -9.79 -6.51
CA HIS A 91 0.44 -9.37 -5.12
C HIS A 91 1.63 -8.46 -4.79
N LYS A 92 1.35 -7.40 -4.04
CA LYS A 92 2.33 -6.46 -3.50
C LYS A 92 2.31 -6.60 -1.99
N SER A 93 3.45 -6.93 -1.41
CA SER A 93 3.65 -6.94 0.05
C SER A 93 4.63 -5.83 0.39
N CYS A 94 4.17 -4.80 1.09
CA CYS A 94 4.91 -3.56 1.22
C CYS A 94 5.02 -3.10 2.67
N VAL A 95 6.16 -2.50 2.99
CA VAL A 95 6.43 -1.90 4.30
C VAL A 95 6.62 -0.40 4.13
N LYS A 96 6.05 0.40 5.03
CA LYS A 96 6.33 1.84 5.02
C LYS A 96 7.83 2.07 5.20
N GLU A 97 8.37 3.05 4.48
CA GLU A 97 9.76 3.48 4.62
C GLU A 97 10.15 3.66 6.10
N HIS A 98 11.40 3.34 6.42
CA HIS A 98 11.93 3.31 7.78
C HIS A 98 11.26 2.31 8.75
N TYR A 99 10.50 1.32 8.25
CA TYR A 99 9.97 0.18 9.02
C TYR A 99 9.15 0.58 10.26
N THR A 100 8.29 1.58 10.10
CA THR A 100 7.51 2.19 11.21
C THR A 100 6.29 1.35 11.67
N GLY A 101 6.29 0.03 11.43
CA GLY A 101 5.19 -0.86 11.84
C GLY A 101 3.95 -0.78 10.95
N HIS A 102 4.08 -0.30 9.71
CA HIS A 102 3.01 -0.30 8.71
C HIS A 102 3.31 -1.32 7.63
N HIS A 103 2.42 -2.30 7.48
CA HIS A 103 2.47 -3.32 6.43
C HIS A 103 1.21 -3.22 5.58
N PHE A 104 1.38 -3.09 4.26
CA PHE A 104 0.30 -2.95 3.31
C PHE A 104 0.43 -4.03 2.23
N ASN A 105 -0.54 -4.95 2.21
CA ASN A 105 -0.63 -6.01 1.21
C ASN A 105 -1.75 -5.66 0.24
N PHE A 106 -1.46 -5.66 -1.06
CA PHE A 106 -2.39 -5.28 -2.11
C PHE A 106 -2.38 -6.28 -3.26
N ASN A 107 -3.56 -6.67 -3.71
CA ASN A 107 -3.74 -7.48 -4.91
C ASN A 107 -4.18 -6.57 -6.06
N VAL A 108 -3.34 -6.45 -7.09
CA VAL A 108 -3.60 -5.58 -8.24
C VAL A 108 -4.77 -6.10 -9.09
N ASP A 109 -4.98 -7.41 -9.17
CA ASP A 109 -5.98 -8.05 -10.03
C ASP A 109 -7.42 -7.81 -9.56
N ASN A 110 -7.64 -7.84 -8.24
CA ASN A 110 -8.97 -7.70 -7.65
C ASN A 110 -9.14 -6.46 -6.76
N GLY A 111 -8.09 -5.66 -6.62
CA GLY A 111 -8.09 -4.42 -5.86
C GLY A 111 -8.22 -4.60 -4.35
N ARG A 112 -8.18 -5.82 -3.79
CA ARG A 112 -8.30 -6.04 -2.34
C ARG A 112 -6.99 -5.72 -1.64
N TYR A 113 -7.09 -5.23 -0.41
CA TYR A 113 -5.93 -5.01 0.45
C TYR A 113 -6.15 -5.44 1.89
N VAL A 114 -5.03 -5.68 2.57
CA VAL A 114 -4.92 -5.82 4.02
C VAL A 114 -3.87 -4.82 4.50
N TRP A 115 -4.24 -4.00 5.48
CA TRP A 115 -3.35 -3.01 6.07
C TRP A 115 -3.22 -3.25 7.57
N LEU A 116 -2.02 -3.60 8.00
CA LEU A 116 -1.65 -3.65 9.41
C LEU A 116 -0.91 -2.37 9.80
N LYS A 117 -1.38 -1.73 10.87
CA LYS A 117 -0.67 -0.68 11.60
C LYS A 117 -0.42 -1.20 13.00
N GLY A 118 0.81 -1.53 13.32
CA GLY A 118 1.19 -1.91 14.67
C GLY A 118 2.68 -1.69 14.81
N SER A 119 3.09 -0.89 15.79
CA SER A 119 4.50 -0.68 16.05
C SER A 119 4.87 -1.30 17.40
N GLY A 120 5.88 -2.17 17.39
CA GLY A 120 6.31 -2.95 18.55
C GLY A 120 7.49 -2.32 19.26
N TYR A 121 7.49 -2.42 20.59
CA TYR A 121 8.54 -2.13 21.59
C TYR A 121 9.25 -0.75 21.58
N VAL A 122 9.48 -0.13 20.41
CA VAL A 122 10.30 1.08 20.22
C VAL A 122 9.46 2.32 19.91
N PHE A 123 8.25 2.15 19.38
CA PHE A 123 7.40 3.24 18.96
C PHE A 123 6.19 3.38 19.88
N ASN A 124 5.95 4.62 20.32
CA ASN A 124 4.94 5.00 21.32
C ASN A 124 3.50 4.97 20.73
N THR A 125 3.11 3.88 20.09
CA THR A 125 1.73 3.71 19.60
C THR A 125 0.92 2.88 20.59
N ASN A 126 -0.19 3.43 21.04
CA ASN A 126 -1.14 2.74 21.90
C ASN A 126 -2.17 1.92 21.11
N ALA A 127 -1.95 1.68 19.82
CA ALA A 127 -2.92 1.03 18.94
C ALA A 127 -2.25 0.06 17.98
N VAL A 128 -2.83 -1.13 17.87
CA VAL A 128 -2.61 -2.07 16.75
C VAL A 128 -3.91 -2.14 15.97
N VAL A 129 -3.86 -1.90 14.66
CA VAL A 129 -5.04 -1.83 13.79
C VAL A 129 -4.83 -2.72 12.59
N LEU A 130 -5.83 -3.52 12.28
CA LEU A 130 -5.95 -4.28 11.05
C LEU A 130 -7.15 -3.74 10.27
N SER A 131 -6.88 -3.24 9.08
CA SER A 131 -7.89 -2.85 8.11
C SER A 131 -7.90 -3.81 6.93
N ILE A 132 -9.08 -4.16 6.45
CA ILE A 132 -9.28 -4.87 5.19
C ILE A 132 -10.19 -4.03 4.31
N GLY A 133 -9.91 -3.99 3.02
CA GLY A 133 -10.68 -3.14 2.13
C GLY A 133 -10.45 -3.41 0.66
N THR A 134 -10.97 -2.50 -0.15
CA THR A 134 -10.86 -2.53 -1.61
C THR A 134 -10.41 -1.19 -2.16
N CYS A 135 -9.71 -1.26 -3.28
CA CYS A 135 -9.24 -0.14 -4.06
C CYS A 135 -9.84 -0.23 -5.47
N THR A 136 -10.22 0.92 -6.02
CA THR A 136 -10.72 1.04 -7.39
C THR A 136 -9.78 1.93 -8.19
N LYS A 137 -9.35 1.45 -9.36
CA LYS A 137 -8.48 2.17 -10.28
C LYS A 137 -9.26 3.27 -11.00
N PHE A 138 -8.64 4.44 -11.17
CA PHE A 138 -9.18 5.56 -11.95
C PHE A 138 -8.61 5.58 -13.37
#